data_AF-A0A661FNK5-F1
#
_entry.id   AF-A0A661FNK5-F1
#
_cell.length_a   1.000
_cell.length_b   1.000
_cell.length_c   1.000
_cell.angle_alpha   90.00
_cell.angle_beta   90.00
_cell.angle_gamma   90.00
#
_symmetry.space_group_name_H-M   'P 1'
#
loop_
_entity.id
_entity.type
_entity.pdbx_description
1 polymer ?
#
loop_
_entity_poly.entity_id
_entity_poly.type
_entity_poly.pdbx_seq_one_letter_code
_entity_poly.pdbx_strand_id
1 'polypeptide(L)'
;MMNALRVLIAGILLTCTAVALSQSEAGYSEGGSEQCISCHDFGPESPVHAVMAGSHGTTGDAEAMKLRHGCEDCHGPSANHTSSPTQVSPGVSFGPRWSASSAAQDGTCLACHEENVAKHWKDALHMVNNLTCVTCHDIHAETDLVLHSRKQAQVCTVCHKSQKQGVHGLQKMVKRNPACSTCHNPHDHESAKTEMLNNRSQGCRTCHNLVKMADSAKVSERAKSYHKIMVSTERTCIECHGGTAHAPTDSVTSFAPLPVNNKKVTLFYPGKTTAEWLVENHPGSQPLRQGSGCQQCHRGEEAAMGQALAGEFQNVSRTVDVSFARDGDSLHLKLRWEGQRDDKTLSMMWGKDGNEAFRRGGCFAACHDGKRDHLA
;
A
#
# COMPACT_ATOMS: atom_id res chain seq x y z
N MET A 1 -42.88 88.64 -9.74
CA MET A 1 -43.17 87.39 -10.46
C MET A 1 -41.85 86.76 -10.86
N MET A 2 -41.59 85.58 -10.30
CA MET A 2 -40.32 84.85 -10.35
C MET A 2 -40.10 84.19 -11.71
N ASN A 3 -38.94 84.37 -12.32
CA ASN A 3 -38.44 83.51 -13.40
C ASN A 3 -37.33 82.63 -12.84
N ALA A 4 -37.63 81.34 -12.65
CA ALA A 4 -36.70 80.34 -12.16
C ALA A 4 -35.83 79.79 -13.31
N LEU A 5 -34.52 79.90 -13.13
CA LEU A 5 -33.48 79.35 -13.99
C LEU A 5 -33.41 77.83 -13.80
N ARG A 6 -33.65 77.06 -14.87
CA ARG A 6 -33.48 75.59 -14.88
C ARG A 6 -32.00 75.25 -15.14
N VAL A 7 -31.34 74.65 -14.15
CA VAL A 7 -30.00 74.05 -14.28
C VAL A 7 -30.15 72.59 -14.71
N LEU A 8 -29.56 72.24 -15.85
CA LEU A 8 -29.40 70.87 -16.33
C LEU A 8 -28.16 70.25 -15.67
N ILE A 9 -28.35 69.20 -14.86
CA ILE A 9 -27.27 68.34 -14.36
C ILE A 9 -27.20 67.12 -15.27
N ALA A 10 -26.13 67.00 -16.05
CA ALA A 10 -25.81 65.81 -16.83
C ALA A 10 -25.18 64.76 -15.89
N GLY A 11 -25.88 63.65 -15.67
CA GLY A 11 -25.36 62.50 -14.94
C GLY A 11 -24.42 61.67 -15.81
N ILE A 12 -23.15 61.61 -15.44
CA ILE A 12 -22.17 60.68 -16.00
C ILE A 12 -22.43 59.31 -15.36
N LEU A 13 -22.96 58.36 -16.13
CA LEU A 13 -23.00 56.95 -15.74
C LEU A 13 -21.58 56.38 -15.83
N LEU A 14 -20.97 56.14 -14.67
CA LEU A 14 -19.74 55.37 -14.54
C LEU A 14 -20.10 53.88 -14.68
N THR A 15 -19.95 53.31 -15.86
CA THR A 15 -20.03 51.86 -16.07
C THR A 15 -18.74 51.22 -15.56
N CYS A 16 -18.75 50.78 -14.29
CA CYS A 16 -17.74 49.85 -13.79
C CYS A 16 -17.86 48.55 -14.60
N THR A 17 -17.01 48.38 -15.60
CA THR A 17 -16.72 47.09 -16.20
C THR A 17 -15.99 46.26 -15.15
N ALA A 18 -16.74 45.42 -14.44
CA ALA A 18 -16.15 44.34 -13.67
C ALA A 18 -15.41 43.43 -14.65
N VAL A 19 -14.08 43.54 -14.69
CA VAL A 19 -13.23 42.51 -15.27
C VAL A 19 -13.44 41.29 -14.38
N ALA A 20 -14.25 40.34 -14.86
CA ALA A 20 -14.33 39.03 -14.28
C ALA A 20 -12.96 38.37 -14.47
N LEU A 21 -12.12 38.44 -13.44
CA LEU A 21 -11.03 37.50 -13.27
C LEU A 21 -11.70 36.13 -13.16
N SER A 22 -11.61 35.33 -14.21
CA SER A 22 -11.96 33.91 -14.15
C SER A 22 -11.00 33.27 -13.14
N GLN A 23 -11.46 33.14 -11.89
CA GLN A 23 -10.82 32.21 -10.98
C GLN A 23 -11.06 30.82 -11.57
N SER A 24 -9.99 30.13 -11.95
CA SER A 24 -10.01 28.70 -12.22
C SER A 24 -10.87 28.02 -11.15
N GLU A 25 -11.88 27.24 -11.54
CA GLU A 25 -12.74 26.53 -10.60
C GLU A 25 -11.87 25.82 -9.54
N ALA A 26 -12.12 26.10 -8.26
CA ALA A 26 -11.60 25.35 -7.11
C ALA A 26 -10.09 24.97 -7.11
N GLY A 27 -9.20 25.80 -7.68
CA GLY A 27 -7.74 25.56 -7.63
C GLY A 27 -7.22 24.43 -8.54
N TYR A 28 -8.03 23.97 -9.49
CA TYR A 28 -7.62 23.05 -10.54
C TYR A 28 -6.76 23.75 -11.60
N SER A 29 -5.91 22.98 -12.28
CA SER A 29 -5.06 23.49 -13.36
C SER A 29 -5.87 23.81 -14.61
N GLU A 30 -5.54 24.93 -15.28
CA GLU A 30 -6.28 25.38 -16.47
C GLU A 30 -5.93 24.57 -17.73
N GLY A 31 -4.73 23.98 -17.80
CA GLY A 31 -4.24 23.29 -19.00
C GLY A 31 -4.52 21.79 -19.05
N GLY A 32 -5.36 21.28 -18.14
CA GLY A 32 -5.75 19.87 -18.08
C GLY A 32 -4.58 18.89 -18.02
N SER A 33 -4.79 17.66 -18.49
CA SER A 33 -3.75 16.61 -18.43
C SER A 33 -2.52 16.91 -19.31
N GLU A 34 -2.67 17.69 -20.38
CA GLU A 34 -1.54 18.09 -21.24
C GLU A 34 -0.53 18.96 -20.48
N GLN A 35 -1.01 19.85 -19.61
CA GLN A 35 -0.14 20.65 -18.76
C GLN A 35 0.69 19.77 -17.81
N CYS A 36 0.08 18.72 -17.25
CA CYS A 36 0.77 17.76 -16.39
C CYS A 36 1.86 17.01 -17.17
N ILE A 37 1.51 16.46 -18.34
CA ILE A 37 2.42 15.66 -19.17
C ILE A 37 3.60 16.48 -19.67
N SER A 38 3.42 17.79 -19.91
CA SER A 38 4.52 18.68 -20.35
C SER A 38 5.76 18.67 -19.44
N CYS A 39 5.58 18.34 -18.14
CA CYS A 39 6.66 18.18 -17.17
C CYS A 39 6.87 16.73 -16.70
N HIS A 40 5.86 15.86 -16.82
CA HIS A 40 5.88 14.47 -16.36
C HIS A 40 6.15 13.42 -17.46
N ASP A 41 6.49 13.88 -18.67
CA ASP A 41 7.04 13.06 -19.73
C ASP A 41 8.56 12.88 -19.56
N PHE A 42 8.94 11.81 -18.84
CA PHE A 42 10.35 11.43 -18.65
C PHE A 42 10.89 10.47 -19.74
N GLY A 43 10.24 10.44 -20.91
CA GLY A 43 10.62 9.61 -22.04
C GLY A 43 9.74 8.36 -22.22
N PRO A 44 10.12 7.45 -23.14
CA PRO A 44 9.29 6.33 -23.59
C PRO A 44 8.85 5.37 -22.48
N GLU A 45 9.60 5.31 -21.38
CA GLU A 45 9.36 4.43 -20.24
C GLU A 45 8.71 5.17 -19.05
N SER A 46 8.23 6.42 -19.24
CA SER A 46 7.60 7.19 -18.16
C SER A 46 6.35 6.45 -17.63
N PRO A 47 6.32 6.06 -16.34
CA PRO A 47 5.16 5.38 -15.75
C PRO A 47 3.88 6.23 -15.79
N VAL A 48 4.04 7.55 -15.88
CA VAL A 48 2.91 8.50 -15.95
C VAL A 48 2.08 8.29 -17.20
N HIS A 49 2.66 7.82 -18.31
CA HIS A 49 1.89 7.50 -19.52
C HIS A 49 1.13 6.18 -19.40
N ALA A 50 1.62 5.24 -18.61
CA ALA A 50 1.04 3.90 -18.51
C ALA A 50 -0.37 3.92 -17.91
N VAL A 51 -0.70 4.91 -17.07
CA VAL A 51 -2.07 5.10 -16.55
C VAL A 51 -3.10 5.27 -17.66
N MET A 52 -2.69 5.91 -18.78
CA MET A 52 -3.57 6.16 -19.92
C MET A 52 -3.91 4.88 -20.69
N ALA A 53 -3.05 3.86 -20.61
CA ALA A 53 -3.29 2.55 -21.20
C ALA A 53 -4.16 1.65 -20.29
N GLY A 54 -4.17 1.91 -18.98
CA GLY A 54 -4.95 1.17 -17.99
C GLY A 54 -6.42 1.58 -17.92
N SER A 55 -7.17 0.96 -16.99
CA SER A 55 -8.61 1.20 -16.80
C SER A 55 -8.97 2.60 -16.27
N HIS A 56 -8.00 3.33 -15.73
CA HIS A 56 -8.16 4.71 -15.26
C HIS A 56 -7.79 5.75 -16.33
N GLY A 57 -7.31 5.30 -17.49
CA GLY A 57 -7.02 6.11 -18.66
C GLY A 57 -8.25 6.40 -19.52
N THR A 58 -8.02 6.73 -20.78
CA THR A 58 -9.06 7.20 -21.73
C THR A 58 -9.66 6.10 -22.61
N THR A 59 -9.31 4.83 -22.39
CA THR A 59 -9.55 3.74 -23.36
C THR A 59 -11.00 3.25 -23.49
N GLY A 60 -11.98 3.84 -22.78
CA GLY A 60 -13.36 3.31 -22.75
C GLY A 60 -14.44 4.20 -23.36
N ASP A 61 -14.43 5.50 -23.04
CA ASP A 61 -15.51 6.43 -23.38
C ASP A 61 -15.03 7.89 -23.27
N ALA A 62 -14.77 8.53 -24.41
CA ALA A 62 -14.28 9.91 -24.47
C ALA A 62 -15.28 10.93 -23.89
N GLU A 63 -16.59 10.66 -23.88
CA GLU A 63 -17.59 11.56 -23.29
C GLU A 63 -17.58 11.47 -21.75
N ALA A 64 -17.42 10.27 -21.19
CA ALA A 64 -17.25 10.08 -19.74
C ALA A 64 -15.95 10.72 -19.21
N MET A 65 -14.95 10.91 -20.07
CA MET A 65 -13.70 11.60 -19.74
C MET A 65 -13.78 13.13 -19.85
N LYS A 66 -14.79 13.71 -20.51
CA LYS A 66 -14.94 15.18 -20.58
C LYS A 66 -15.37 15.82 -19.26
N LEU A 67 -15.98 15.03 -18.37
CA LEU A 67 -16.38 15.46 -17.03
C LEU A 67 -15.29 15.22 -15.97
N ARG A 68 -14.13 14.73 -16.40
CA ARG A 68 -13.01 14.36 -15.54
C ARG A 68 -11.93 15.43 -15.56
N HIS A 69 -11.33 15.72 -14.42
CA HIS A 69 -10.17 16.61 -14.32
C HIS A 69 -8.86 15.89 -14.68
N GLY A 70 -8.94 14.65 -15.20
CA GLY A 70 -7.81 13.89 -15.70
C GLY A 70 -6.87 13.51 -14.57
N CYS A 71 -5.59 13.89 -14.66
CA CYS A 71 -4.62 13.64 -13.60
C CYS A 71 -5.10 14.17 -12.23
N GLU A 72 -5.82 15.29 -12.20
CA GLU A 72 -6.29 15.95 -10.98
C GLU A 72 -7.51 15.24 -10.33
N ASP A 73 -8.15 14.28 -11.01
CA ASP A 73 -9.17 13.43 -10.36
C ASP A 73 -8.54 12.55 -9.26
N CYS A 74 -7.28 12.15 -9.45
CA CYS A 74 -6.54 11.38 -8.47
C CYS A 74 -5.57 12.24 -7.66
N HIS A 75 -4.90 13.19 -8.31
CA HIS A 75 -3.90 14.06 -7.69
C HIS A 75 -4.49 15.31 -7.04
N GLY A 76 -5.80 15.53 -7.11
CA GLY A 76 -6.48 16.70 -6.58
C GLY A 76 -6.08 18.02 -7.27
N PRO A 77 -6.69 19.14 -6.85
CA PRO A 77 -6.40 20.47 -7.37
C PRO A 77 -4.90 20.80 -7.26
N SER A 78 -4.26 21.11 -8.38
CA SER A 78 -2.80 21.19 -8.50
C SER A 78 -2.31 22.48 -9.17
N ALA A 79 -3.10 23.56 -9.23
CA ALA A 79 -2.67 24.84 -9.83
C ALA A 79 -1.40 25.45 -9.18
N ASN A 80 -1.24 25.30 -7.86
CA ASN A 80 -0.01 25.76 -7.18
C ASN A 80 1.19 24.85 -7.49
N HIS A 81 0.95 23.56 -7.68
CA HIS A 81 1.98 22.62 -8.12
C HIS A 81 2.45 22.96 -9.53
N THR A 82 1.54 23.20 -10.48
CA THR A 82 1.93 23.59 -11.86
C THR A 82 2.73 24.90 -11.89
N SER A 83 2.46 25.82 -10.95
CA SER A 83 3.19 27.09 -10.82
C SER A 83 4.57 26.94 -10.15
N SER A 84 4.82 25.88 -9.37
CA SER A 84 6.08 25.66 -8.63
C SER A 84 6.36 24.16 -8.41
N PRO A 85 6.57 23.38 -9.49
CA PRO A 85 6.44 21.91 -9.47
C PRO A 85 7.52 21.17 -8.69
N THR A 86 8.62 21.84 -8.35
CA THR A 86 9.71 21.26 -7.53
C THR A 86 9.59 21.59 -6.04
N GLN A 87 8.75 22.55 -5.67
CA GLN A 87 8.63 23.09 -4.31
C GLN A 87 7.28 22.76 -3.67
N VAL A 88 6.21 22.71 -4.47
CA VAL A 88 4.85 22.47 -4.00
C VAL A 88 4.39 21.11 -4.48
N SER A 89 3.79 20.30 -3.61
CA SER A 89 3.20 19.02 -3.98
C SER A 89 1.87 19.20 -4.72
N PRO A 90 1.44 18.23 -5.55
CA PRO A 90 0.05 18.16 -5.99
C PRO A 90 -0.90 18.04 -4.77
N GLY A 91 -2.20 18.25 -4.98
CA GLY A 91 -3.21 18.19 -3.92
C GLY A 91 -3.19 16.87 -3.13
N VAL A 92 -2.99 15.75 -3.83
CA VAL A 92 -2.77 14.42 -3.29
C VAL A 92 -1.56 13.80 -4.00
N SER A 93 -0.64 13.27 -3.21
CA SER A 93 0.56 12.62 -3.72
C SER A 93 0.73 11.22 -3.14
N PHE A 94 1.09 10.29 -4.02
CA PHE A 94 1.31 8.87 -3.75
C PHE A 94 2.80 8.50 -3.93
N GLY A 95 3.68 9.50 -3.91
CA GLY A 95 5.09 9.35 -4.21
C GLY A 95 5.98 9.34 -2.97
N PRO A 96 7.23 8.88 -3.08
CA PRO A 96 8.16 8.90 -1.96
C PRO A 96 8.66 10.30 -1.61
N ARG A 97 8.64 11.25 -2.57
CA ARG A 97 9.06 12.65 -2.34
C ARG A 97 8.03 13.41 -1.49
N TRP A 98 6.77 13.31 -1.90
CA TRP A 98 5.63 13.89 -1.23
C TRP A 98 4.60 12.78 -1.09
N SER A 99 4.19 12.49 0.15
CA SER A 99 3.19 11.48 0.42
C SER A 99 2.08 12.09 1.25
N ALA A 100 0.86 12.03 0.74
CA ALA A 100 -0.32 12.32 1.52
C ALA A 100 -0.49 11.28 2.64
N SER A 101 -1.36 11.57 3.61
CA SER A 101 -1.73 10.60 4.65
C SER A 101 -2.47 9.41 4.03
N SER A 102 -2.43 8.25 4.69
CA SER A 102 -3.16 7.05 4.22
C SER A 102 -4.65 7.32 3.97
N ALA A 103 -5.29 8.09 4.86
CA ALA A 103 -6.68 8.49 4.70
C ALA A 103 -6.93 9.36 3.46
N ALA A 104 -6.00 10.27 3.14
CA ALA A 104 -6.11 11.09 1.93
C ALA A 104 -5.86 10.27 0.66
N GLN A 105 -4.90 9.34 0.67
CA GLN A 105 -4.64 8.43 -0.45
C GLN A 105 -5.83 7.52 -0.73
N ASP A 106 -6.35 6.84 0.30
CA ASP A 106 -7.51 5.95 0.16
C ASP A 106 -8.76 6.75 -0.20
N GLY A 107 -8.95 7.93 0.40
CA GLY A 107 -10.10 8.81 0.15
C GLY A 107 -10.27 9.14 -1.34
N THR A 108 -9.18 9.37 -2.06
CA THR A 108 -9.20 9.55 -3.52
C THR A 108 -9.84 8.37 -4.24
N CYS A 109 -9.44 7.14 -3.90
CA CYS A 109 -9.96 5.93 -4.55
C CYS A 109 -11.41 5.65 -4.12
N LEU A 110 -11.69 5.80 -2.83
CA LEU A 110 -12.98 5.52 -2.22
C LEU A 110 -14.08 6.47 -2.70
N ALA A 111 -13.73 7.70 -3.09
CA ALA A 111 -14.68 8.63 -3.72
C ALA A 111 -15.44 8.01 -4.91
N CYS A 112 -14.88 7.01 -5.58
CA CYS A 112 -15.54 6.25 -6.65
C CYS A 112 -15.74 4.75 -6.33
N HIS A 113 -14.86 4.16 -5.51
CA HIS A 113 -14.84 2.71 -5.28
C HIS A 113 -15.48 2.24 -3.98
N GLU A 114 -15.85 3.15 -3.08
CA GLU A 114 -16.42 2.79 -1.78
C GLU A 114 -17.68 1.95 -1.94
N GLU A 115 -18.60 2.31 -2.82
CA GLU A 115 -19.86 1.56 -2.96
C GLU A 115 -19.75 0.26 -3.79
N ASN A 116 -18.55 -0.09 -4.29
CA ASN A 116 -18.33 -1.27 -5.13
C ASN A 116 -17.32 -2.27 -4.53
N VAL A 117 -16.12 -2.35 -5.10
CA VAL A 117 -15.08 -3.33 -4.74
C VAL A 117 -14.49 -3.10 -3.35
N ALA A 118 -14.70 -1.92 -2.76
CA ALA A 118 -14.13 -1.49 -1.49
C ALA A 118 -15.19 -1.20 -0.40
N LYS A 119 -16.40 -1.75 -0.54
CA LYS A 119 -17.53 -1.52 0.39
C LYS A 119 -17.22 -1.74 1.86
N HIS A 120 -16.35 -2.69 2.17
CA HIS A 120 -15.97 -3.03 3.54
C HIS A 120 -14.56 -2.55 3.90
N TRP A 121 -13.97 -1.67 3.09
CA TRP A 121 -12.60 -1.20 3.29
C TRP A 121 -12.37 -0.54 4.65
N LYS A 122 -13.38 0.19 5.15
CA LYS A 122 -13.36 0.85 6.46
C LYS A 122 -13.19 -0.12 7.64
N ASP A 123 -13.45 -1.40 7.45
CA ASP A 123 -13.24 -2.43 8.47
C ASP A 123 -12.14 -3.41 8.07
N ALA A 124 -11.63 -3.33 6.84
CA ALA A 124 -10.71 -4.30 6.26
C ALA A 124 -9.44 -4.45 7.09
N LEU A 125 -9.00 -5.71 7.23
CA LEU A 125 -7.78 -6.02 8.00
C LEU A 125 -6.55 -5.31 7.43
N HIS A 126 -6.47 -5.08 6.12
CA HIS A 126 -5.38 -4.34 5.52
C HIS A 126 -5.41 -2.84 5.87
N MET A 127 -6.59 -2.22 5.84
CA MET A 127 -6.76 -0.81 6.19
C MET A 127 -6.38 -0.55 7.65
N VAL A 128 -6.92 -1.35 8.59
CA VAL A 128 -6.63 -1.17 10.03
C VAL A 128 -5.16 -1.44 10.39
N ASN A 129 -4.40 -2.05 9.48
CA ASN A 129 -2.96 -2.24 9.58
C ASN A 129 -2.15 -1.25 8.71
N ASN A 130 -2.75 -0.09 8.39
CA ASN A 130 -2.13 1.03 7.67
C ASN A 130 -1.62 0.68 6.27
N LEU A 131 -2.30 -0.24 5.56
CA LEU A 131 -2.11 -0.41 4.11
C LEU A 131 -3.12 0.45 3.36
N THR A 132 -2.71 0.99 2.23
CA THR A 132 -3.55 1.81 1.34
C THR A 132 -3.84 1.08 0.03
N CYS A 133 -4.79 1.59 -0.77
CA CYS A 133 -5.11 1.02 -2.09
C CYS A 133 -3.84 0.86 -2.96
N VAL A 134 -3.02 1.92 -3.01
CA VAL A 134 -1.78 1.99 -3.80
C VAL A 134 -0.63 1.14 -3.23
N THR A 135 -0.81 0.52 -2.06
CA THR A 135 0.16 -0.46 -1.55
C THR A 135 0.14 -1.75 -2.37
N CYS A 136 -1.03 -2.12 -2.91
CA CYS A 136 -1.23 -3.33 -3.72
C CYS A 136 -1.47 -3.01 -5.19
N HIS A 137 -2.25 -1.97 -5.47
CA HIS A 137 -2.59 -1.55 -6.83
C HIS A 137 -1.53 -0.59 -7.38
N ASP A 138 -1.13 -0.81 -8.63
CA ASP A 138 -0.33 0.14 -9.39
C ASP A 138 -1.10 0.59 -10.63
N ILE A 139 -1.57 1.84 -10.59
CA ILE A 139 -2.33 2.46 -11.68
C ILE A 139 -1.40 3.08 -12.73
N HIS A 140 -0.12 3.29 -12.42
CA HIS A 140 0.90 3.79 -13.36
C HIS A 140 1.60 2.61 -14.04
N ALA A 141 0.82 1.59 -14.39
CA ALA A 141 1.24 0.41 -15.09
C ALA A 141 0.19 0.04 -16.13
N GLU A 142 0.62 -0.50 -17.26
CA GLU A 142 -0.29 -1.04 -18.29
C GLU A 142 -1.18 -2.16 -17.72
N THR A 143 -0.68 -2.85 -16.69
CA THR A 143 -1.23 -4.10 -16.18
C THR A 143 -1.00 -4.15 -14.68
N ASP A 144 -2.08 -3.99 -13.92
CA ASP A 144 -2.07 -4.13 -12.47
C ASP A 144 -1.94 -5.61 -12.04
N LEU A 145 -0.81 -5.93 -11.41
CA LEU A 145 -0.44 -7.31 -11.07
C LEU A 145 -1.48 -8.00 -10.17
N VAL A 146 -2.15 -7.26 -9.28
CA VAL A 146 -3.11 -7.86 -8.34
C VAL A 146 -4.43 -8.24 -9.03
N LEU A 147 -4.74 -7.63 -10.18
CA LEU A 147 -5.90 -8.01 -10.99
C LEU A 147 -5.64 -9.27 -11.83
N HIS A 148 -4.37 -9.62 -12.08
CA HIS A 148 -4.03 -10.84 -12.79
C HIS A 148 -3.94 -12.04 -11.86
N SER A 149 -4.85 -13.00 -12.05
CA SER A 149 -4.98 -14.20 -11.21
C SER A 149 -3.66 -14.97 -11.00
N ARG A 150 -2.79 -15.01 -12.01
CA ARG A 150 -1.49 -15.72 -11.94
C ARG A 150 -0.36 -14.89 -11.31
N LYS A 151 -0.55 -13.58 -11.17
CA LYS A 151 0.46 -12.64 -10.66
C LYS A 151 0.17 -12.16 -9.24
N GLN A 152 -1.05 -12.33 -8.71
CA GLN A 152 -1.42 -11.99 -7.33
C GLN A 152 -0.41 -12.44 -6.27
N ALA A 153 0.11 -13.68 -6.37
CA ALA A 153 1.08 -14.20 -5.42
C ALA A 153 2.34 -13.33 -5.32
N GLN A 154 2.73 -12.64 -6.39
CA GLN A 154 3.90 -11.75 -6.40
C GLN A 154 3.69 -10.53 -5.50
N VAL A 155 2.45 -10.06 -5.34
CA VAL A 155 2.08 -8.94 -4.47
C VAL A 155 1.81 -9.45 -3.05
N CYS A 156 0.92 -10.44 -2.91
CA CYS A 156 0.47 -10.89 -1.59
C CYS A 156 1.61 -11.49 -0.76
N THR A 157 2.52 -12.25 -1.38
CA THR A 157 3.59 -12.96 -0.65
C THR A 157 4.79 -12.07 -0.28
N VAL A 158 4.75 -10.77 -0.62
CA VAL A 158 5.66 -9.78 -0.03
C VAL A 158 5.49 -9.75 1.49
N CYS A 159 4.24 -9.75 1.95
CA CYS A 159 3.88 -9.78 3.37
C CYS A 159 3.47 -11.19 3.86
N HIS A 160 2.66 -11.91 3.07
CA HIS A 160 2.17 -13.25 3.40
C HIS A 160 3.18 -14.34 3.02
N LYS A 161 4.32 -14.35 3.73
CA LYS A 161 5.50 -15.13 3.34
C LYS A 161 5.33 -16.63 3.50
N SER A 162 4.51 -17.08 4.46
CA SER A 162 4.24 -18.51 4.63
C SER A 162 3.62 -19.11 3.37
N GLN A 163 2.87 -18.32 2.60
CA GLN A 163 2.23 -18.72 1.34
C GLN A 163 3.19 -18.73 0.14
N LYS A 164 4.41 -18.18 0.26
CA LYS A 164 5.44 -18.25 -0.81
C LYS A 164 5.84 -19.69 -1.13
N GLN A 165 5.78 -20.57 -0.12
CA GLN A 165 6.02 -22.00 -0.26
C GLN A 165 4.79 -22.76 -0.75
N GLY A 166 3.73 -22.07 -1.15
CA GLY A 166 2.50 -22.67 -1.63
C GLY A 166 1.46 -22.90 -0.53
N VAL A 167 0.28 -23.35 -0.95
CA VAL A 167 -0.85 -23.57 -0.04
C VAL A 167 -0.95 -25.04 0.34
N HIS A 168 -1.44 -25.32 1.55
CA HIS A 168 -1.64 -26.68 2.06
C HIS A 168 -0.38 -27.57 2.00
N GLY A 169 0.80 -26.97 2.20
CA GLY A 169 2.09 -27.67 2.18
C GLY A 169 2.55 -28.16 0.79
N LEU A 170 1.92 -27.69 -0.30
CA LEU A 170 2.22 -28.15 -1.65
C LEU A 170 3.33 -27.33 -2.33
N GLN A 171 4.55 -27.36 -1.79
CA GLN A 171 5.65 -26.53 -2.30
C GLN A 171 6.03 -26.82 -3.75
N LYS A 172 5.90 -28.08 -4.18
CA LYS A 172 6.21 -28.48 -5.57
C LYS A 172 5.16 -28.00 -6.59
N MET A 173 4.02 -27.48 -6.13
CA MET A 173 2.86 -27.14 -6.95
C MET A 173 2.54 -25.65 -6.94
N VAL A 174 3.44 -24.79 -6.43
CA VAL A 174 3.25 -23.33 -6.31
C VAL A 174 2.72 -22.70 -7.61
N LYS A 175 3.22 -23.12 -8.77
CA LYS A 175 2.78 -22.61 -10.09
C LYS A 175 1.32 -22.95 -10.45
N ARG A 176 0.70 -23.90 -9.75
CA ARG A 176 -0.69 -24.35 -9.92
C ARG A 176 -1.61 -23.83 -8.82
N ASN A 177 -1.10 -23.03 -7.88
CA ASN A 177 -1.94 -22.44 -6.86
C ASN A 177 -3.02 -21.55 -7.50
N PRO A 178 -4.24 -21.56 -6.93
CA PRO A 178 -5.27 -20.63 -7.36
C PRO A 178 -4.89 -19.19 -6.99
N ALA A 179 -5.55 -18.24 -7.65
CA ALA A 179 -5.52 -16.83 -7.24
C ALA A 179 -5.96 -16.69 -5.79
N CYS A 180 -5.25 -15.87 -5.01
CA CYS A 180 -5.55 -15.60 -3.61
C CYS A 180 -6.99 -15.09 -3.44
N SER A 181 -7.45 -14.28 -4.40
CA SER A 181 -8.80 -13.71 -4.39
C SER A 181 -9.93 -14.72 -4.60
N THR A 182 -9.62 -15.97 -5.00
CA THR A 182 -10.64 -17.03 -5.08
C THR A 182 -10.98 -17.64 -3.72
N CYS A 183 -10.23 -17.26 -2.67
CA CYS A 183 -10.50 -17.67 -1.31
C CYS A 183 -10.60 -16.48 -0.35
N HIS A 184 -9.96 -15.34 -0.62
CA HIS A 184 -9.93 -14.19 0.29
C HIS A 184 -10.40 -12.92 -0.41
N ASN A 185 -11.15 -12.07 0.30
CA ASN A 185 -11.36 -10.69 -0.13
C ASN A 185 -10.33 -9.78 0.57
N PRO A 186 -9.36 -9.17 -0.15
CA PRO A 186 -8.36 -8.30 0.47
C PRO A 186 -8.94 -6.95 0.93
N HIS A 187 -10.17 -6.60 0.55
CA HIS A 187 -10.83 -5.36 0.93
C HIS A 187 -11.82 -5.52 2.07
N ASP A 188 -11.72 -6.61 2.83
CA ASP A 188 -12.65 -6.93 3.89
C ASP A 188 -11.92 -7.47 5.14
N HIS A 189 -12.68 -7.63 6.20
CA HIS A 189 -12.29 -8.22 7.48
C HIS A 189 -12.77 -9.66 7.63
N GLU A 190 -13.68 -10.09 6.75
CA GLU A 190 -14.25 -11.41 6.81
C GLU A 190 -13.23 -12.52 6.52
N SER A 191 -13.47 -13.67 7.13
CA SER A 191 -12.65 -14.86 6.87
C SER A 191 -12.79 -15.32 5.42
N ALA A 192 -11.77 -16.06 4.95
CA ALA A 192 -11.80 -16.72 3.64
C ALA A 192 -13.05 -17.56 3.37
N LYS A 193 -13.72 -18.02 4.43
CA LYS A 193 -14.94 -18.80 4.34
C LYS A 193 -16.03 -18.05 3.58
N THR A 194 -16.22 -16.74 3.81
CA THR A 194 -17.30 -16.02 3.15
C THR A 194 -17.08 -15.96 1.65
N GLU A 195 -15.89 -15.57 1.21
CA GLU A 195 -15.54 -15.54 -0.21
C GLU A 195 -15.71 -16.93 -0.86
N MET A 196 -15.24 -17.98 -0.19
CA MET A 196 -15.44 -19.37 -0.67
C MET A 196 -16.90 -19.84 -0.66
N LEU A 197 -17.77 -19.27 0.17
CA LEU A 197 -19.21 -19.54 0.11
C LEU A 197 -19.81 -18.82 -1.10
N ASN A 198 -19.49 -17.54 -1.28
CA ASN A 198 -20.00 -16.68 -2.35
C ASN A 198 -19.60 -17.18 -3.74
N ASN A 199 -18.36 -17.66 -3.90
CA ASN A 199 -17.82 -18.13 -5.18
C ASN A 199 -17.87 -19.66 -5.36
N ARG A 200 -18.57 -20.37 -4.48
CA ARG A 200 -18.70 -21.84 -4.49
C ARG A 200 -17.34 -22.54 -4.49
N SER A 201 -16.44 -22.12 -3.62
CA SER A 201 -15.11 -22.72 -3.41
C SER A 201 -14.31 -22.81 -4.72
N GLN A 202 -14.31 -21.74 -5.52
CA GLN A 202 -13.62 -21.70 -6.81
C GLN A 202 -12.13 -22.04 -6.67
N GLY A 203 -11.48 -21.56 -5.61
CA GLY A 203 -10.08 -21.88 -5.32
C GLY A 203 -9.82 -23.39 -5.18
N CYS A 204 -10.69 -24.12 -4.46
CA CYS A 204 -10.58 -25.57 -4.29
C CYS A 204 -10.65 -26.30 -5.64
N ARG A 205 -11.55 -25.85 -6.52
CA ARG A 205 -11.82 -26.48 -7.82
C ARG A 205 -10.70 -26.30 -8.85
N THR A 206 -9.73 -25.44 -8.56
CA THR A 206 -8.50 -25.32 -9.37
C THR A 206 -7.66 -26.60 -9.33
N CYS A 207 -7.69 -27.31 -8.19
CA CYS A 207 -6.97 -28.57 -7.99
C CYS A 207 -7.91 -29.78 -7.84
N HIS A 208 -9.06 -29.59 -7.19
CA HIS A 208 -10.03 -30.65 -6.93
C HIS A 208 -11.05 -30.74 -8.05
N ASN A 209 -11.12 -31.91 -8.68
CA ASN A 209 -12.12 -32.22 -9.68
C ASN A 209 -12.99 -33.38 -9.18
N LEU A 210 -14.29 -33.12 -9.01
CA LEU A 210 -15.23 -34.08 -8.44
C LEU A 210 -15.32 -35.38 -9.24
N VAL A 211 -15.27 -35.31 -10.58
CA VAL A 211 -15.29 -36.49 -11.47
C VAL A 211 -14.04 -37.34 -11.22
N LYS A 212 -12.85 -36.72 -11.28
CA LYS A 212 -11.60 -37.42 -11.00
C LYS A 212 -11.53 -38.00 -9.59
N MET A 213 -12.16 -37.34 -8.61
CA MET A 213 -12.23 -37.84 -7.23
C MET A 213 -13.17 -39.04 -7.11
N ALA A 214 -14.29 -39.05 -7.83
CA ALA A 214 -15.22 -40.19 -7.87
C ALA A 214 -14.55 -41.44 -8.48
N ASP A 215 -13.72 -41.26 -9.50
CA ASP A 215 -13.03 -42.35 -10.20
C ASP A 215 -11.70 -42.76 -9.53
N SER A 216 -11.24 -42.01 -8.53
CA SER A 216 -9.96 -42.27 -7.88
C SER A 216 -10.05 -43.43 -6.90
N ALA A 217 -9.15 -44.40 -7.05
CA ALA A 217 -8.95 -45.48 -6.08
C ALA A 217 -8.41 -44.98 -4.71
N LYS A 218 -7.92 -43.74 -4.64
CA LYS A 218 -7.40 -43.14 -3.40
C LYS A 218 -8.48 -42.51 -2.51
N VAL A 219 -9.70 -42.37 -3.03
CA VAL A 219 -10.83 -41.81 -2.28
C VAL A 219 -11.69 -42.97 -1.78
N SER A 220 -12.04 -42.98 -0.50
CA SER A 220 -12.87 -44.05 0.07
C SER A 220 -14.29 -44.02 -0.47
N GLU A 221 -14.95 -45.19 -0.54
CA GLU A 221 -16.35 -45.28 -1.00
C GLU A 221 -17.30 -44.41 -0.16
N ARG A 222 -17.04 -44.31 1.16
CA ARG A 222 -17.78 -43.40 2.05
C ARG A 222 -17.64 -41.94 1.62
N ALA A 223 -16.42 -41.48 1.34
CA ALA A 223 -16.18 -40.11 0.89
C ALA A 223 -16.80 -39.85 -0.51
N LYS A 224 -16.70 -40.81 -1.43
CA LYS A 224 -17.38 -40.73 -2.74
C LYS A 224 -18.89 -40.58 -2.57
N SER A 225 -19.50 -41.34 -1.66
CA SER A 225 -20.93 -41.22 -1.37
C SER A 225 -21.31 -39.84 -0.85
N TYR A 226 -20.52 -39.24 0.06
CA TYR A 226 -20.78 -37.88 0.54
C TYR A 226 -20.62 -36.84 -0.57
N HIS A 227 -19.60 -36.95 -1.42
CA HIS A 227 -19.39 -35.99 -2.52
C HIS A 227 -20.49 -35.99 -3.58
N LYS A 228 -21.35 -37.01 -3.66
CA LYS A 228 -22.53 -36.98 -4.54
C LYS A 228 -23.46 -35.81 -4.22
N ILE A 229 -23.45 -35.28 -2.99
CA ILE A 229 -24.22 -34.09 -2.62
C ILE A 229 -23.82 -32.85 -3.43
N MET A 230 -22.59 -32.81 -3.94
CA MET A 230 -22.05 -31.70 -4.73
C MET A 230 -22.61 -31.64 -6.16
N VAL A 231 -23.47 -32.58 -6.55
CA VAL A 231 -24.30 -32.43 -7.76
C VAL A 231 -25.27 -31.26 -7.60
N SER A 232 -25.70 -30.95 -6.37
CA SER A 232 -26.44 -29.72 -6.09
C SER A 232 -25.52 -28.51 -6.20
N THR A 233 -25.95 -27.52 -6.99
CA THR A 233 -25.22 -26.26 -7.18
C THR A 233 -25.29 -25.32 -5.98
N GLU A 234 -26.10 -25.65 -4.97
CA GLU A 234 -26.24 -24.85 -3.75
C GLU A 234 -25.19 -25.18 -2.69
N ARG A 235 -24.47 -26.29 -2.85
CA ARG A 235 -23.46 -26.73 -1.90
C ARG A 235 -22.06 -26.25 -2.26
N THR A 236 -21.27 -25.98 -1.24
CA THR A 236 -19.88 -25.53 -1.33
C THR A 236 -18.96 -26.41 -0.50
N CYS A 237 -17.69 -26.53 -0.89
CA CYS A 237 -16.74 -27.43 -0.24
C CYS A 237 -16.56 -27.08 1.24
N ILE A 238 -16.57 -25.78 1.57
CA ILE A 238 -16.25 -25.28 2.90
C ILE A 238 -17.37 -25.48 3.93
N GLU A 239 -18.60 -25.82 3.49
CA GLU A 239 -19.69 -26.21 4.39
C GLU A 239 -19.35 -27.49 5.16
N CYS A 240 -18.55 -28.40 4.56
CA CYS A 240 -18.07 -29.62 5.22
C CYS A 240 -16.57 -29.54 5.55
N HIS A 241 -15.76 -28.83 4.77
CA HIS A 241 -14.29 -28.75 4.93
C HIS A 241 -13.80 -27.46 5.63
N GLY A 242 -14.61 -26.88 6.50
CA GLY A 242 -14.42 -25.54 7.10
C GLY A 242 -13.14 -25.26 7.90
N GLY A 243 -12.38 -26.29 8.26
CA GLY A 243 -11.12 -26.16 9.02
C GLY A 243 -9.85 -26.17 8.18
N THR A 244 -9.96 -26.07 6.85
CA THR A 244 -8.80 -26.23 5.96
C THR A 244 -7.95 -24.96 5.92
N ALA A 245 -6.88 -24.91 6.73
CA ALA A 245 -5.89 -23.84 6.70
C ALA A 245 -4.75 -24.15 5.72
N HIS A 246 -4.20 -23.11 5.07
CA HIS A 246 -3.01 -23.25 4.23
C HIS A 246 -1.71 -22.80 4.93
N ALA A 247 -1.81 -22.29 6.16
CA ALA A 247 -0.69 -21.97 7.03
C ALA A 247 -1.08 -22.12 8.52
N PRO A 248 -0.12 -22.40 9.43
CA PRO A 248 -0.36 -22.41 10.88
C PRO A 248 -0.90 -21.07 11.41
N THR A 249 -1.66 -21.10 12.52
CA THR A 249 -2.26 -19.90 13.13
C THR A 249 -1.23 -18.90 13.66
N ASP A 250 -0.02 -19.36 13.95
CA ASP A 250 1.12 -18.58 14.42
C ASP A 250 2.10 -18.19 13.29
N SER A 251 1.77 -18.53 12.04
CA SER A 251 2.66 -18.30 10.89
C SER A 251 2.79 -16.83 10.46
N VAL A 252 1.96 -15.94 11.01
CA VAL A 252 2.02 -14.49 10.78
C VAL A 252 2.15 -13.81 12.14
N THR A 253 3.23 -13.05 12.32
CA THR A 253 3.37 -12.21 13.52
C THR A 253 2.34 -11.09 13.46
N SER A 254 1.59 -10.86 14.55
CA SER A 254 0.62 -9.77 14.63
C SER A 254 1.24 -8.44 14.18
N PHE A 255 0.57 -7.73 13.28
CA PHE A 255 0.98 -6.41 12.81
C PHE A 255 0.75 -5.33 13.87
N ALA A 256 -0.34 -5.43 14.64
CA ALA A 256 -0.62 -4.55 15.77
C ALA A 256 0.37 -4.82 16.93
N PRO A 257 1.13 -3.80 17.39
CA PRO A 257 1.96 -3.93 18.58
C PRO A 257 1.07 -4.05 19.82
N LEU A 258 1.18 -5.17 20.54
CA LEU A 258 0.55 -5.29 21.85
C LEU A 258 1.28 -4.34 22.84
N PRO A 259 0.56 -3.62 23.71
CA PRO A 259 1.18 -2.86 24.79
C PRO A 259 2.00 -3.81 25.68
N VAL A 260 3.29 -3.52 25.82
CA VAL A 260 4.20 -4.35 26.61
C VAL A 260 5.17 -3.49 27.41
N ASN A 261 5.45 -3.90 28.65
CA ASN A 261 6.48 -3.25 29.50
C ASN A 261 7.89 -3.78 29.17
N ASN A 262 7.99 -4.85 28.37
CA ASN A 262 9.24 -5.36 27.84
C ASN A 262 9.03 -5.93 26.42
N LYS A 263 10.06 -5.84 25.58
CA LYS A 263 10.08 -6.41 24.24
C LYS A 263 11.49 -6.84 23.88
N LYS A 264 11.62 -8.02 23.28
CA LYS A 264 12.85 -8.43 22.62
C LYS A 264 12.86 -7.85 21.21
N VAL A 265 13.90 -7.09 20.88
CA VAL A 265 14.11 -6.52 19.55
C VAL A 265 15.36 -7.16 18.95
N THR A 266 15.23 -7.73 17.76
CA THR A 266 16.39 -8.24 17.02
C THR A 266 16.94 -7.12 16.16
N LEU A 267 18.17 -6.69 16.47
CA LEU A 267 18.94 -5.82 15.60
C LEU A 267 19.75 -6.67 14.64
N PHE A 268 19.99 -6.16 13.44
CA PHE A 268 20.69 -6.89 12.39
C PHE A 268 21.57 -5.96 11.55
N TYR A 269 22.54 -6.56 10.87
CA TYR A 269 23.40 -5.85 9.92
C TYR A 269 22.57 -5.42 8.69
N PRO A 270 22.41 -4.11 8.42
CA PRO A 270 21.43 -3.63 7.44
C PRO A 270 21.86 -3.74 5.97
N GLY A 271 23.06 -4.26 5.68
CA GLY A 271 23.60 -4.32 4.31
C GLY A 271 24.02 -2.96 3.77
N LYS A 272 24.36 -2.90 2.48
CA LYS A 272 24.53 -1.66 1.71
C LYS A 272 23.77 -1.79 0.39
N THR A 273 22.89 -0.85 0.12
CA THR A 273 22.18 -0.76 -1.17
C THR A 273 21.93 0.70 -1.52
N THR A 274 21.64 0.99 -2.78
CA THR A 274 21.35 2.35 -3.23
C THR A 274 19.88 2.69 -2.95
N ALA A 275 19.59 3.97 -2.75
CA ALA A 275 18.22 4.43 -2.55
C ALA A 275 17.37 4.13 -3.78
N GLU A 276 17.95 4.28 -4.98
CA GLU A 276 17.34 3.99 -6.28
C GLU A 276 16.91 2.52 -6.36
N TRP A 277 17.79 1.58 -6.01
CA TRP A 277 17.44 0.16 -6.03
C TRP A 277 16.28 -0.16 -5.07
N LEU A 278 16.27 0.45 -3.88
CA LEU A 278 15.20 0.25 -2.89
C LEU A 278 13.83 0.71 -3.41
N VAL A 279 13.79 1.87 -4.06
CA VAL A 279 12.51 2.43 -4.53
C VAL A 279 12.11 1.96 -5.92
N GLU A 280 13.00 1.36 -6.72
CA GLU A 280 12.66 0.88 -8.07
C GLU A 280 12.59 -0.64 -8.15
N ASN A 281 13.64 -1.32 -7.68
CA ASN A 281 13.91 -2.72 -8.02
C ASN A 281 13.68 -3.69 -6.86
N HIS A 282 13.55 -3.20 -5.63
CA HIS A 282 13.25 -4.03 -4.48
C HIS A 282 11.88 -4.73 -4.64
N PRO A 283 11.72 -6.02 -4.29
CA PRO A 283 10.43 -6.71 -4.40
C PRO A 283 9.28 -6.06 -3.61
N GLY A 284 9.60 -5.28 -2.57
CA GLY A 284 8.66 -4.45 -1.80
C GLY A 284 8.76 -2.96 -2.11
N SER A 285 9.26 -2.58 -3.30
CA SER A 285 9.49 -1.18 -3.68
C SER A 285 8.20 -0.37 -3.71
N GLN A 286 7.10 -0.94 -4.22
CA GLN A 286 5.80 -0.27 -4.26
C GLN A 286 5.32 0.13 -2.86
N PRO A 287 5.15 -0.79 -1.89
CA PRO A 287 4.82 -0.41 -0.50
C PRO A 287 5.79 0.61 0.11
N LEU A 288 7.09 0.48 -0.17
CA LEU A 288 8.12 1.39 0.34
C LEU A 288 7.95 2.82 -0.21
N ARG A 289 7.64 2.97 -1.50
CA ARG A 289 7.31 4.27 -2.12
C ARG A 289 6.10 4.93 -1.46
N GLN A 290 5.18 4.12 -0.92
CA GLN A 290 3.99 4.57 -0.18
C GLN A 290 4.25 4.82 1.32
N GLY A 291 5.52 4.79 1.76
CA GLY A 291 5.89 5.07 3.15
C GLY A 291 5.80 3.87 4.10
N SER A 292 5.59 2.65 3.58
CA SER A 292 5.66 1.44 4.41
C SER A 292 7.07 1.24 4.96
N GLY A 293 7.18 0.91 6.24
CA GLY A 293 8.47 0.70 6.90
C GLY A 293 9.06 -0.68 6.61
N CYS A 294 10.39 -0.82 6.70
CA CYS A 294 11.09 -2.10 6.52
C CYS A 294 10.51 -3.21 7.43
N GLN A 295 10.20 -2.84 8.67
CA GLN A 295 9.64 -3.71 9.71
C GLN A 295 8.18 -4.14 9.46
N GLN A 296 7.49 -3.55 8.48
CA GLN A 296 6.18 -4.02 8.03
C GLN A 296 6.34 -5.27 7.17
N CYS A 297 7.39 -5.33 6.34
CA CYS A 297 7.64 -6.49 5.49
C CYS A 297 8.56 -7.52 6.15
N HIS A 298 9.59 -7.09 6.89
CA HIS A 298 10.67 -7.97 7.38
C HIS A 298 10.61 -8.32 8.87
N ARG A 299 9.47 -8.11 9.52
CA ARG A 299 9.29 -8.46 10.93
C ARG A 299 9.59 -9.94 11.16
N GLY A 300 10.51 -10.23 12.09
CA GLY A 300 10.89 -11.58 12.46
C GLY A 300 11.96 -12.21 11.54
N GLU A 301 12.38 -11.53 10.48
CA GLU A 301 13.46 -11.99 9.58
C GLU A 301 14.79 -11.29 9.84
N GLU A 302 14.87 -10.42 10.86
CA GLU A 302 16.01 -9.55 11.09
C GLU A 302 17.33 -10.33 11.14
N ALA A 303 17.37 -11.42 11.91
CA ALA A 303 18.57 -12.24 12.03
C ALA A 303 19.00 -12.87 10.69
N ALA A 304 18.04 -13.38 9.92
CA ALA A 304 18.29 -14.00 8.62
C ALA A 304 18.75 -12.96 7.58
N MET A 305 18.15 -11.76 7.59
CA MET A 305 18.60 -10.64 6.76
C MET A 305 20.02 -10.21 7.11
N GLY A 306 20.31 -10.06 8.39
CA GLY A 306 21.67 -9.73 8.85
C GLY A 306 22.70 -10.70 8.31
N GLN A 307 22.42 -12.01 8.39
CA GLN A 307 23.28 -13.06 7.83
C GLN A 307 23.44 -12.93 6.31
N ALA A 308 22.36 -12.69 5.58
CA ALA A 308 22.40 -12.56 4.13
C ALA A 308 23.15 -11.32 3.64
N LEU A 309 23.19 -10.25 4.44
CA LEU A 309 23.72 -8.94 4.06
C LEU A 309 25.14 -8.68 4.57
N ALA A 310 25.61 -9.43 5.57
CA ALA A 310 26.83 -9.12 6.31
C ALA A 310 28.14 -9.28 5.55
N GLY A 311 28.18 -10.07 4.47
CA GLY A 311 29.45 -10.45 3.84
C GLY A 311 30.39 -11.08 4.87
N GLU A 312 31.52 -10.43 5.15
CA GLU A 312 32.52 -10.88 6.15
C GLU A 312 32.26 -10.33 7.57
N PHE A 313 31.27 -9.44 7.76
CA PHE A 313 30.99 -8.85 9.06
C PHE A 313 30.52 -9.92 10.06
N GLN A 314 31.11 -9.91 11.26
CA GLN A 314 30.72 -10.81 12.36
C GLN A 314 29.72 -10.13 13.28
N ASN A 315 28.95 -10.90 14.06
CA ASN A 315 27.85 -10.38 14.91
C ASN A 315 26.72 -9.72 14.10
N VAL A 316 26.31 -10.42 13.03
CA VAL A 316 25.33 -10.01 12.02
C VAL A 316 23.93 -9.73 12.56
N SER A 317 23.62 -10.21 13.76
CA SER A 317 22.39 -9.90 14.48
C SER A 317 22.56 -10.07 15.97
N ARG A 318 21.75 -9.35 16.76
CA ARG A 318 21.73 -9.44 18.22
C ARG A 318 20.34 -9.17 18.75
N THR A 319 20.00 -9.82 19.85
CA THR A 319 18.77 -9.53 20.58
C THR A 319 19.03 -8.48 21.65
N VAL A 320 18.21 -7.44 21.67
CA VAL A 320 18.18 -6.40 22.70
C VAL A 320 16.87 -6.53 23.47
N ASP A 321 16.94 -6.73 24.77
CA ASP A 321 15.80 -6.59 25.66
C ASP A 321 15.56 -5.09 25.88
N VAL A 322 14.39 -4.61 25.50
CA VAL A 322 13.93 -3.24 25.69
C VAL A 322 12.79 -3.25 26.70
N SER A 323 12.94 -2.54 27.81
CA SER A 323 11.89 -2.40 28.83
C SER A 323 11.50 -0.95 29.03
N PHE A 324 10.21 -0.74 29.26
CA PHE A 324 9.60 0.57 29.45
C PHE A 324 8.94 0.62 30.84
N ALA A 325 9.13 1.71 31.55
CA ALA A 325 8.37 2.04 32.76
C ALA A 325 8.06 3.55 32.76
N ARG A 326 6.91 3.93 33.30
CA ARG A 326 6.53 5.34 33.43
C ARG A 326 6.40 5.70 34.90
N ASP A 327 6.99 6.83 35.28
CA ASP A 327 6.86 7.41 36.62
C ASP A 327 6.53 8.90 36.47
N GLY A 328 5.26 9.24 36.71
CA GLY A 328 4.69 10.56 36.38
C GLY A 328 4.88 10.91 34.91
N ASP A 329 5.64 11.99 34.66
CA ASP A 329 6.01 12.47 33.32
C ASP A 329 7.33 11.89 32.80
N SER A 330 7.99 11.02 33.57
CA SER A 330 9.24 10.36 33.17
C SER A 330 8.97 9.02 32.49
N LEU A 331 9.59 8.82 31.31
CA LEU A 331 9.67 7.51 30.66
C LEU A 331 11.06 6.90 30.94
N HIS A 332 11.09 5.82 31.70
CA HIS A 332 12.28 5.02 31.91
C HIS A 332 12.38 3.96 30.83
N LEU A 333 13.51 3.97 30.12
CA LEU A 333 13.86 2.94 29.17
C LEU A 333 15.08 2.17 29.67
N LYS A 334 14.98 0.85 29.71
CA LYS A 334 16.11 -0.04 29.99
C LYS A 334 16.42 -0.88 28.76
N LEU A 335 17.66 -0.83 28.31
CA LEU A 335 18.18 -1.63 27.21
C LEU A 335 19.19 -2.63 27.77
N ARG A 336 19.09 -3.89 27.36
CA ARG A 336 20.06 -4.93 27.73
C ARG A 336 20.36 -5.82 26.54
N TRP A 337 21.65 -6.07 26.29
CA TRP A 337 22.11 -7.01 25.28
C TRP A 337 23.35 -7.74 25.79
N GLU A 338 23.67 -8.85 25.14
CA GLU A 338 24.91 -9.59 25.37
C GLU A 338 25.98 -9.10 24.38
N GLY A 339 27.17 -8.77 24.87
CA GLY A 339 28.26 -8.22 24.06
C GLY A 339 29.53 -8.04 24.88
N GLN A 340 30.61 -7.63 24.21
CA GLN A 340 31.84 -7.24 24.90
C GLN A 340 31.65 -5.90 25.63
N ARG A 341 32.43 -5.68 26.68
CA ARG A 341 32.28 -4.49 27.55
C ARG A 341 32.57 -3.18 26.80
N ASP A 342 33.38 -3.25 25.76
CA ASP A 342 33.80 -2.17 24.88
C ASP A 342 33.11 -2.23 23.50
N ASP A 343 31.94 -2.88 23.42
CA ASP A 343 31.19 -3.02 22.17
C ASP A 343 30.76 -1.66 21.59
N LYS A 344 31.37 -1.29 20.46
CA LYS A 344 31.09 -0.06 19.69
C LYS A 344 30.16 -0.28 18.50
N THR A 345 29.54 -1.45 18.38
CA THR A 345 28.77 -1.85 17.19
C THR A 345 27.27 -1.57 17.30
N LEU A 346 26.82 -1.04 18.43
CA LEU A 346 25.43 -0.61 18.63
C LEU A 346 25.33 0.92 18.52
N SER A 347 24.41 1.40 17.69
CA SER A 347 24.05 2.81 17.61
C SER A 347 22.54 2.96 17.81
N MET A 348 22.14 4.06 18.44
CA MET A 348 20.74 4.31 18.78
C MET A 348 20.40 5.76 18.51
N MET A 349 19.22 5.98 17.95
CA MET A 349 18.68 7.30 17.66
C MET A 349 17.31 7.45 18.31
N TRP A 350 17.05 8.64 18.86
CA TRP A 350 15.78 9.02 19.45
C TRP A 350 15.20 10.21 18.70
N GLY A 351 13.92 10.17 18.40
CA GLY A 351 13.23 11.24 17.68
C GLY A 351 11.77 11.31 18.07
N LYS A 352 11.18 12.49 17.89
CA LYS A 352 9.72 12.69 17.94
C LYS A 352 9.16 12.56 16.53
N ASP A 353 7.92 12.09 16.40
CA ASP A 353 7.23 11.85 15.12
C ASP A 353 7.12 13.10 14.20
N GLY A 354 7.39 14.29 14.71
CA GLY A 354 7.42 15.54 13.93
C GLY A 354 8.73 15.81 13.19
N ASN A 355 9.78 15.00 13.35
CA ASN A 355 11.04 15.22 12.65
C ASN A 355 11.03 14.50 11.28
N GLU A 356 10.92 15.29 10.21
CA GLU A 356 10.86 14.79 8.83
C GLU A 356 12.14 14.04 8.40
N ALA A 357 13.31 14.40 8.93
CA ALA A 357 14.57 13.70 8.68
C ALA A 357 14.61 12.34 9.42
N PHE A 358 14.07 12.27 10.64
CA PHE A 358 13.92 11.01 11.38
C PHE A 358 12.90 10.07 10.70
N ARG A 359 11.79 10.61 10.17
CA ARG A 359 10.79 9.86 9.40
C ARG A 359 11.32 9.33 8.07
N ARG A 360 12.06 10.17 7.33
CA ARG A 360 12.70 9.77 6.06
C ARG A 360 13.93 8.88 6.27
N GLY A 361 14.51 8.94 7.46
CA GLY A 361 15.78 8.31 7.79
C GLY A 361 15.72 7.12 8.76
N GLY A 362 14.54 6.66 9.18
CA GLY A 362 14.45 5.53 10.11
C GLY A 362 15.24 4.32 9.61
N CYS A 363 16.03 3.66 10.49
CA CYS A 363 17.00 2.57 10.23
C CYS A 363 18.03 2.80 9.09
N PHE A 364 17.61 3.25 7.92
CA PHE A 364 18.38 3.55 6.72
C PHE A 364 19.30 4.78 6.89
N ALA A 365 18.82 5.95 7.32
CA ALA A 365 19.71 7.11 7.52
C ALA A 365 20.62 6.96 8.75
N ALA A 366 20.25 6.13 9.73
CA ALA A 366 21.14 5.77 10.83
C ALA A 366 22.40 5.02 10.35
N CYS A 367 22.36 4.40 9.16
CA CYS A 367 23.40 3.51 8.66
C CYS A 367 23.99 3.90 7.29
N HIS A 368 23.36 4.83 6.55
CA HIS A 368 23.72 5.15 5.15
C HIS A 368 24.02 6.62 4.84
N ASP A 369 24.25 7.50 5.82
CA ASP A 369 24.74 8.84 5.49
C ASP A 369 26.22 8.81 5.08
N GLY A 370 26.44 8.74 3.77
CA GLY A 370 27.71 9.07 3.14
C GLY A 370 27.91 10.58 3.09
N LYS A 371 28.51 11.12 4.16
CA LYS A 371 29.10 12.47 4.27
C LYS A 371 28.11 13.65 4.15
N ARG A 372 27.82 14.28 5.29
CA ARG A 372 28.28 15.65 5.61
C ARG A 372 28.21 15.87 7.11
N ASP A 373 29.27 16.47 7.65
CA ASP A 373 29.32 17.02 9.00
C ASP A 373 28.04 17.81 9.26
N HIS A 374 27.16 17.37 10.17
CA HIS A 374 26.30 18.21 11.02
C HIS A 374 25.55 17.36 12.07
N LEU A 375 26.02 17.51 13.32
CA LEU A 375 25.27 17.54 14.60
C LEU A 375 24.80 16.22 15.25
N ALA A 376 25.64 15.81 16.22
CA ALA A 376 25.36 15.52 17.64
C ALA A 376 24.06 14.80 18.05
#